data_AF-A0A949LE89-F1
#
_entry.id   AF-A0A949LE89-F1
#
_cell.length_a   1.000
_cell.length_b   1.000
_cell.length_c   1.000
_cell.angle_alpha   90.00
_cell.angle_beta   90.00
_cell.angle_gamma   90.00
#
_symmetry.space_group_name_H-M   'P 1'
#
loop_
_entity.id
_entity.type
_entity.pdbx_description
1 polymer ?
#
loop_
_entity_poly.entity_id
_entity_poly.type
_entity_poly.pdbx_seq_one_letter_code
_entity_poly.pdbx_strand_id
1 'polypeptide(L)'
;MNRATLEKVFEYASRPVQGTMSRKLRKDVKIQVNEGEVYEAATLFLGEEFIRVTAVRDGVAMNTYYDWDKIASVRTLGPAE
;
A
#
# COMPACT_ATOMS: atom_id res chain seq x y z
N MET A 1 -4.59 11.56 8.96
CA MET A 1 -5.26 10.56 9.83
C MET A 1 -4.27 10.03 10.86
N ASN A 2 -4.68 9.34 11.93
CA ASN A 2 -3.71 8.76 12.88
C ASN A 2 -2.89 7.64 12.20
N ARG A 3 -1.55 7.67 12.36
CA ARG A 3 -0.63 6.69 11.75
C ARG A 3 -0.96 5.24 12.11
N ALA A 4 -1.26 4.94 13.38
CA ALA A 4 -1.59 3.58 13.80
C ALA A 4 -2.85 3.06 13.10
N THR A 5 -3.82 3.94 12.83
CA THR A 5 -5.02 3.59 12.05
C THR A 5 -4.66 3.28 10.60
N LEU A 6 -3.81 4.12 9.98
CA LEU A 6 -3.35 3.91 8.62
C LEU A 6 -2.57 2.60 8.48
N GLU A 7 -1.64 2.31 9.39
CA GLU A 7 -0.90 1.05 9.43
C GLU A 7 -1.85 -0.14 9.42
N LYS A 8 -2.92 -0.12 10.24
CA LYS A 8 -3.93 -1.19 10.25
C LYS A 8 -4.65 -1.34 8.91
N VAL A 9 -4.96 -0.25 8.22
CA VAL A 9 -5.58 -0.29 6.88
C VAL A 9 -4.63 -0.98 5.88
N PHE A 10 -3.36 -0.59 5.84
CA PHE A 10 -2.38 -1.23 4.94
C PHE A 10 -2.10 -2.68 5.33
N GLU A 11 -2.06 -2.99 6.62
CA GLU A 11 -1.93 -4.37 7.13
C GLU A 11 -3.11 -5.25 6.71
N TYR A 12 -4.33 -4.72 6.73
CA TYR A 12 -5.54 -5.43 6.31
C TYR A 12 -5.52 -5.70 4.80
N ALA A 13 -5.15 -4.71 3.99
CA ALA A 13 -5.06 -4.84 2.53
C ALA A 13 -3.92 -5.74 2.04
N SER A 14 -3.01 -6.16 2.92
CA SER A 14 -1.78 -6.88 2.56
C SER A 14 -1.53 -8.10 3.43
N ARG A 15 -0.51 -8.88 3.06
CA ARG A 15 0.03 -10.00 3.83
C ARG A 15 1.53 -9.83 4.01
N PRO A 16 2.12 -10.18 5.17
CA PRO A 16 3.56 -10.10 5.37
C PRO A 16 4.30 -11.02 4.38
N VAL A 17 5.49 -10.61 3.95
CA VAL A 17 6.41 -11.44 3.17
C VAL A 17 7.49 -11.98 4.10
N GLN A 18 7.52 -13.30 4.29
CA GLN A 18 8.38 -13.98 5.24
C GLN A 18 9.86 -13.62 5.04
N GLY A 19 10.55 -13.28 6.13
CA GLY A 19 11.96 -12.91 6.12
C GLY A 19 12.25 -11.49 5.62
N THR A 20 11.22 -10.64 5.47
CA THR A 20 11.39 -9.25 5.02
C THR A 20 10.53 -8.28 5.85
N MET A 21 10.85 -6.98 5.76
CA MET A 21 10.01 -5.89 6.29
C MET A 21 8.88 -5.49 5.34
N SER A 22 8.69 -6.25 4.26
CA SER A 22 7.72 -5.93 3.21
C SER A 22 6.45 -6.74 3.35
N ARG A 23 5.39 -6.23 2.75
CA ARG A 23 4.07 -6.84 2.67
C ARG A 23 3.65 -6.87 1.21
N LYS A 24 2.92 -7.90 0.78
CA LYS A 24 2.34 -7.95 -0.57
C LYS A 24 0.85 -7.71 -0.47
N LEU A 25 0.26 -6.93 -1.38
CA LEU A 25 -1.19 -6.81 -1.45
C LEU A 25 -1.85 -8.19 -1.53
N ARG A 26 -3.00 -8.33 -0.89
CA ARG A 26 -3.81 -9.55 -1.00
C ARG A 26 -4.26 -9.71 -2.46
N LYS A 27 -4.54 -10.96 -2.84
CA LYS A 27 -5.09 -11.26 -4.17
C LYS A 27 -6.40 -10.47 -4.35
N ASP A 28 -6.57 -9.88 -5.53
CA ASP A 28 -7.76 -9.12 -5.93
C ASP A 28 -8.04 -7.87 -5.08
N VAL A 29 -7.08 -7.45 -4.24
CA VAL A 29 -7.12 -6.19 -3.49
C VAL A 29 -6.20 -5.18 -4.16
N LYS A 30 -6.73 -3.99 -4.39
CA LYS A 30 -5.99 -2.81 -4.86
C LYS A 30 -6.01 -1.73 -3.79
N ILE A 31 -5.03 -0.84 -3.82
CA ILE A 31 -5.01 0.34 -2.95
C ILE A 31 -4.89 1.61 -3.77
N GLN A 32 -5.42 2.71 -3.22
CA GLN A 32 -5.23 4.06 -3.73
C GLN A 32 -4.96 4.97 -2.52
N VAL A 33 -3.96 5.83 -2.62
CA VAL A 33 -3.62 6.80 -1.57
C VAL A 33 -3.83 8.20 -2.12
N ASN A 34 -4.50 9.07 -1.35
CA ASN A 34 -4.78 10.47 -1.71
C ASN A 34 -5.33 10.65 -3.13
N GLU A 35 -6.30 9.81 -3.51
CA GLU A 35 -6.95 9.91 -4.83
C GLU A 35 -5.98 9.74 -6.02
N GLY A 36 -4.75 9.29 -5.77
CA GLY A 36 -3.70 9.12 -6.76
C GLY A 36 -3.83 7.83 -7.57
N GLU A 37 -2.70 7.21 -7.89
CA GLU A 37 -2.70 5.97 -8.67
C GLU A 37 -3.33 4.80 -7.91
N VAL A 38 -4.06 3.95 -8.65
CA VAL A 38 -4.56 2.67 -8.13
C VAL A 38 -3.49 1.60 -8.34
N TYR A 39 -2.96 1.08 -7.24
CA TYR A 39 -1.94 0.05 -7.25
C TYR A 39 -2.56 -1.34 -7.15
N GLU A 40 -2.17 -2.21 -8.07
CA GLU A 40 -2.51 -3.62 -8.10
C GLU A 40 -1.24 -4.47 -7.98
N ALA A 41 -1.35 -5.65 -7.34
CA ALA A 41 -0.25 -6.60 -7.15
C ALA A 41 1.03 -6.00 -6.53
N ALA A 42 0.90 -4.87 -5.83
CA ALA A 42 2.02 -4.11 -5.29
C ALA A 42 2.60 -4.74 -4.02
N THR A 43 3.85 -4.37 -3.75
CA THR A 43 4.54 -4.63 -2.49
C THR A 43 4.62 -3.33 -1.70
N LEU A 44 4.32 -3.41 -0.41
CA LEU A 44 4.34 -2.31 0.54
C LEU A 44 5.52 -2.48 1.49
N PHE A 45 6.20 -1.38 1.77
CA PHE A 45 7.07 -1.25 2.94
C PHE A 45 6.45 -0.19 3.85
N LEU A 46 6.12 -0.59 5.07
CA LEU A 46 5.59 0.31 6.09
C LEU A 46 6.76 0.72 6.99
N GLY A 47 7.47 1.77 6.58
CA GLY A 47 8.57 2.33 7.35
C GLY A 47 8.07 3.26 8.45
N GLU A 48 8.98 3.68 9.33
CA GLU A 48 8.65 4.60 10.40
C GLU A 48 8.25 5.98 9.87
N GLU A 49 9.03 6.52 8.93
CA GLU A 49 8.82 7.88 8.40
C GLU A 49 7.89 7.89 7.16
N PHE A 50 7.84 6.79 6.41
CA PHE A 50 7.12 6.75 5.14
C PHE A 50 6.60 5.36 4.79
N ILE A 51 5.63 5.35 3.89
CA ILE A 51 5.20 4.16 3.16
C ILE A 51 5.85 4.18 1.79
N ARG A 52 6.39 3.04 1.35
CA ARG A 52 6.74 2.83 -0.05
C ARG A 52 5.81 1.81 -0.67
N VAL A 53 5.21 2.18 -1.80
CA VAL A 53 4.44 1.29 -2.67
C VAL A 53 5.28 0.98 -3.89
N THR A 54 5.63 -0.29 -4.06
CA THR A 54 6.38 -0.79 -5.21
C THR A 54 5.43 -1.56 -6.12
N ALA A 55 5.29 -1.12 -7.37
CA ALA A 55 4.50 -1.77 -8.40
C ALA A 55 5.36 -1.99 -9.66
N VAL A 56 4.91 -2.86 -10.56
CA VAL A 56 5.53 -3.03 -11.88
C VAL A 56 4.53 -2.55 -12.91
N ARG A 57 4.95 -1.65 -13.79
CA ARG A 57 4.14 -1.10 -14.87
C ARG A 57 4.99 -1.07 -16.14
N ASP A 58 4.49 -1.68 -17.21
CA ASP A 58 5.19 -1.76 -18.50
C ASP A 58 6.63 -2.31 -18.39
N GLY A 59 6.83 -3.28 -17.50
CA GLY A 59 8.15 -3.89 -17.23
C GLY A 59 9.09 -3.06 -16.34
N VAL A 60 8.68 -1.86 -15.92
CA VAL A 60 9.46 -0.97 -15.05
C VAL A 60 8.99 -1.08 -13.60
N ALA A 61 9.94 -1.26 -12.69
CA ALA A 61 9.66 -1.18 -11.26
C ALA A 61 9.46 0.29 -10.85
N MET A 62 8.24 0.62 -10.42
CA MET A 62 7.85 1.94 -9.95
C MET A 62 7.76 1.94 -8.43
N ASN A 63 8.35 2.95 -7.79
CA ASN A 63 8.31 3.14 -6.35
C ASN A 63 7.69 4.49 -6.04
N THR A 64 6.59 4.50 -5.30
CA THR A 64 5.96 5.73 -4.82
C THR A 64 6.10 5.80 -3.30
N TYR A 65 6.47 6.98 -2.81
CA TYR A 65 6.72 7.23 -1.40
C TYR A 65 5.66 8.17 -0.86
N TYR A 66 5.06 7.80 0.27
CA TYR A 66 4.05 8.58 0.96
C TYR A 66 4.52 8.87 2.37
N ASP A 67 4.58 10.15 2.70
CA ASP A 67 4.76 10.66 4.06
C ASP A 67 3.47 10.39 4.86
N TRP A 68 3.60 9.77 6.04
CA TRP A 68 2.45 9.43 6.88
C TRP A 68 1.56 10.63 7.19
N ASP A 69 2.15 11.79 7.44
CA ASP A 69 1.43 12.99 7.87
C ASP A 69 0.66 13.64 6.72
N LYS A 70 0.99 13.28 5.47
CA LYS A 70 0.35 13.80 4.27
C LYS A 70 -0.70 12.86 3.70
N ILE A 71 -0.94 11.70 4.33
CA ILE A 71 -2.02 10.80 3.90
C ILE A 71 -3.36 11.32 4.44
N ALA A 72 -4.13 11.90 3.53
CA ALA A 72 -5.49 12.35 3.75
C ALA A 72 -6.50 11.19 3.61
N SER A 73 -6.28 10.28 2.66
CA SER A 73 -7.19 9.17 2.38
C SER A 73 -6.46 7.90 1.90
N VAL A 74 -7.05 6.75 2.20
CA VAL A 74 -6.68 5.45 1.61
C VAL A 74 -7.95 4.73 1.21
N ARG A 75 -8.02 4.24 -0.02
CA ARG A 75 -9.08 3.34 -0.49
C ARG A 75 -8.52 1.96 -0.72
N THR A 76 -9.26 0.96 -0.27
CA THR A 76 -9.08 -0.44 -0.68
C THR A 76 -10.17 -0.78 -1.68
N LEU A 77 -9.80 -1.31 -2.84
CA LEU A 77 -10.75 -1.78 -3.84
C LEU A 77 -10.64 -3.29 -3.95
N GLY A 78 -11.78 -3.96 -4.03
CA GLY A 78 -11.89 -5.40 -4.18
C GLY A 78 -13.23 -5.76 -4.84
N PRO A 79 -13.46 -7.05 -5.14
CA PRO A 79 -14.75 -7.49 -5.67
C PRO A 79 -15.89 -7.09 -4.71
N ALA A 80 -17.02 -6.67 -5.27
CA ALA A 80 -18.26 -6.56 -4.51
C ALA A 80 -18.71 -7.97 -4.13
N GLU A 81 -19.18 -8.15 -2.90
CA GLU A 81 -19.82 -9.40 -2.46
C GLU A 81 -21.10 -9.70 -3.25
#